data_AF-A0A6L7QLC9-F1
#
_entry.id   AF-A0A6L7QLC9-F1
#
_cell.length_a   1.000
_cell.length_b   1.000
_cell.length_c   1.000
_cell.angle_alpha   90.00
_cell.angle_beta   90.00
_cell.angle_gamma   90.00
#
_symmetry.space_group_name_H-M   'P 1'
#
loop_
_entity.id
_entity.type
_entity.pdbx_description
1 polymer ?
#
loop_
_entity_poly.entity_id
_entity_poly.type
_entity_poly.pdbx_seq_one_letter_code
_entity_poly.pdbx_strand_id
1 'polypeptide(L)'
;MKEAHRLLKADGTIYVFMGFRFISFLYDLLDRDFGMFFNSWIVWHYTQGIGKKRGFSPRHDDILMFTKTKDFTFNLDDIRVPQKYYRERNNMRGANPGDVWEFSHVHYCNYNRQNHPTQKPEGLMERMILASSSKGSLVLDPFLGSGTTLRVCQQLNRVGVGIELNPDYVKMSKERLQKEFVGFDSIDPRMERVPLDLRNESIRKAYLEKHKHWFLRGHENALSDFERSVEALYPDKPKEPTQMTLLEKKEQYKTQQDAPAAR
;
A
#
# COMPACT_ATOMS: atom_id res chain seq x y z
N MET A 1 1.70 -24.14 -13.28
CA MET A 1 2.61 -24.19 -12.10
C MET A 1 3.97 -24.81 -12.41
N LYS A 2 4.05 -26.04 -12.98
CA LYS A 2 5.33 -26.67 -13.34
C LYS A 2 6.31 -25.74 -14.09
N GLU A 3 5.84 -25.08 -15.15
CA GLU A 3 6.69 -24.15 -15.92
C GLU A 3 7.07 -22.89 -15.14
N ALA A 4 6.18 -22.36 -14.30
CA ALA A 4 6.49 -21.23 -13.44
C ALA A 4 7.60 -21.59 -12.44
N HIS A 5 7.51 -22.76 -11.80
CA HIS A 5 8.56 -23.28 -10.91
C HIS A 5 9.88 -23.50 -11.65
N ARG A 6 9.85 -24.05 -12.87
CA ARG A 6 11.05 -24.26 -13.70
C ARG A 6 11.75 -22.93 -14.03
N LEU A 7 11.00 -21.91 -14.43
CA LEU A 7 11.52 -20.60 -14.84
C LEU A 7 12.02 -19.74 -13.67
N LEU A 8 11.49 -19.96 -12.47
CA LEU A 8 11.87 -19.19 -11.29
C LEU A 8 13.36 -19.41 -10.96
N LYS A 9 14.09 -18.35 -10.64
CA LYS A 9 15.48 -18.46 -10.15
C LYS A 9 15.52 -19.06 -8.75
N ALA A 10 16.69 -19.51 -8.30
CA ALA A 10 16.88 -20.09 -6.97
C ALA A 10 16.44 -19.12 -5.84
N ASP A 11 16.68 -17.82 -6.04
CA ASP A 11 16.30 -16.72 -5.15
C ASP A 11 14.92 -16.10 -5.45
N GLY A 12 14.15 -16.73 -6.34
CA GLY A 12 12.90 -16.20 -6.84
C GLY A 12 11.69 -16.50 -5.95
N THR A 13 10.73 -15.59 -6.00
CA THR A 13 9.43 -15.67 -5.32
C THR A 13 8.30 -15.79 -6.34
N ILE A 14 7.28 -16.58 -6.02
CA ILE A 14 6.01 -16.61 -6.74
C ILE A 14 4.88 -16.11 -5.83
N TYR A 15 4.03 -15.24 -6.36
CA TYR A 15 2.78 -14.82 -5.75
C TYR A 15 1.62 -15.38 -6.55
N VAL A 16 0.65 -15.99 -5.87
CA VAL A 16 -0.49 -16.62 -6.54
C VAL A 16 -1.80 -16.17 -5.90
N PHE A 17 -2.58 -15.42 -6.68
CA PHE A 17 -3.96 -15.06 -6.36
C PHE A 17 -4.88 -16.24 -6.62
N MET A 18 -5.76 -16.56 -5.67
CA MET A 18 -6.77 -17.57 -5.89
C MET A 18 -8.01 -17.29 -5.04
N GLY A 19 -9.19 -17.56 -5.62
CA GLY A 19 -10.43 -17.51 -4.85
C GLY A 19 -10.43 -18.57 -3.74
N PHE A 20 -11.05 -18.24 -2.61
CA PHE A 20 -11.09 -19.08 -1.40
C PHE A 20 -11.38 -20.58 -1.64
N ARG A 21 -12.22 -20.91 -2.62
CA ARG A 21 -12.61 -22.30 -2.92
C ARG A 21 -11.43 -23.19 -3.34
N PHE A 22 -10.42 -22.63 -4.00
CA PHE A 22 -9.34 -23.40 -4.62
C PHE A 22 -7.96 -23.15 -4.02
N ILE A 23 -7.84 -22.20 -3.10
CA ILE A 23 -6.54 -21.78 -2.60
C ILE A 23 -5.84 -22.85 -1.75
N SER A 24 -6.60 -23.65 -0.99
CA SER A 24 -6.04 -24.78 -0.23
C SER A 24 -5.43 -25.85 -1.14
N PHE A 25 -6.10 -26.20 -2.23
CA PHE A 25 -5.55 -27.12 -3.23
C PHE A 25 -4.27 -26.58 -3.86
N LEU A 26 -4.22 -25.27 -4.07
CA LEU A 26 -3.05 -24.62 -4.65
C LEU A 26 -1.87 -24.56 -3.68
N TYR A 27 -2.16 -24.35 -2.39
CA TYR A 27 -1.17 -24.46 -1.32
C TYR A 27 -0.53 -25.85 -1.34
N ASP A 28 -1.35 -26.91 -1.28
CA ASP A 28 -0.84 -28.29 -1.25
C ASP A 28 -0.05 -28.62 -2.53
N LEU A 29 -0.51 -28.17 -3.69
CA LEU A 29 0.19 -28.34 -4.96
C LEU A 29 1.59 -27.68 -4.95
N LEU A 30 1.70 -26.45 -4.45
CA LEU A 30 2.97 -25.72 -4.42
C LEU A 30 3.94 -26.30 -3.37
N ASP A 31 3.42 -26.65 -2.19
CA ASP A 31 4.20 -27.16 -1.06
C ASP A 31 4.64 -28.61 -1.28
N ARG A 32 3.71 -29.52 -1.57
CA ARG A 32 3.97 -30.96 -1.62
C ARG A 32 4.45 -31.45 -2.98
N ASP A 33 3.77 -31.03 -4.04
CA ASP A 33 4.04 -31.58 -5.37
C ASP A 33 5.21 -30.87 -6.05
N PHE A 34 5.37 -29.56 -5.82
CA PHE A 34 6.50 -28.79 -6.34
C PHE A 34 7.64 -28.56 -5.33
N GLY A 35 7.44 -28.90 -4.04
CA GLY A 35 8.49 -28.77 -3.03
C GLY A 35 8.93 -27.33 -2.78
N MET A 36 8.07 -26.34 -3.05
CA MET A 36 8.37 -24.93 -2.84
C MET A 36 8.24 -24.57 -1.37
N PHE A 37 8.96 -23.55 -0.91
CA PHE A 37 8.90 -23.11 0.48
C PHE A 37 7.78 -22.10 0.67
N PHE A 38 6.77 -22.48 1.44
CA PHE A 38 5.75 -21.56 1.90
C PHE A 38 6.38 -20.42 2.71
N ASN A 39 6.04 -19.19 2.37
CA ASN A 39 6.51 -18.01 3.10
C ASN A 39 5.38 -17.34 3.88
N SER A 40 4.31 -16.95 3.18
CA SER A 40 3.22 -16.17 3.76
C SER A 40 1.90 -16.45 3.05
N TRP A 41 0.82 -16.43 3.84
CA TRP A 41 -0.55 -16.37 3.34
C TRP A 41 -1.03 -14.94 3.52
N ILE A 42 -1.02 -14.18 2.44
CA ILE A 42 -1.34 -12.76 2.48
C ILE A 42 -2.84 -12.59 2.25
N VAL A 43 -3.48 -11.80 3.11
CA VAL A 43 -4.88 -11.41 3.02
C VAL A 43 -4.95 -10.01 2.43
N TRP A 44 -5.44 -9.89 1.20
CA TRP A 44 -5.77 -8.60 0.62
C TRP A 44 -7.19 -8.20 1.02
N HIS A 45 -7.29 -7.31 2.01
CA HIS A 45 -8.54 -6.72 2.48
C HIS A 45 -8.94 -5.51 1.62
N TYR A 46 -10.23 -5.44 1.29
CA TYR A 46 -10.85 -4.33 0.58
C TYR A 46 -12.23 -3.99 1.18
N THR A 47 -12.55 -2.71 1.23
CA THR A 47 -13.77 -2.22 1.91
C THR A 47 -15.04 -2.36 1.06
N GLN A 48 -14.90 -2.32 -0.26
CA GLN A 48 -16.01 -2.35 -1.21
C GLN A 48 -16.24 -3.76 -1.77
N GLY A 49 -17.49 -4.22 -1.77
CA GLY A 49 -17.85 -5.51 -2.35
C GLY A 49 -19.33 -5.84 -2.21
N ILE A 50 -19.76 -6.89 -2.93
CA ILE A 50 -21.15 -7.35 -2.91
C ILE A 50 -21.54 -7.73 -1.48
N GLY A 51 -22.67 -7.19 -1.03
CA GLY A 51 -23.27 -7.52 0.27
C GLY A 51 -24.06 -8.83 0.20
N LYS A 52 -23.95 -9.65 1.24
CA LYS A 52 -24.78 -10.84 1.43
C LYS A 52 -25.89 -10.56 2.43
N LYS A 53 -27.09 -11.12 2.16
CA LYS A 53 -28.23 -11.10 3.10
C LYS A 53 -28.13 -12.19 4.18
N ARG A 54 -27.34 -13.24 3.95
CA ARG A 54 -27.09 -14.34 4.89
C ARG A 54 -25.58 -14.65 4.93
N GLY A 55 -25.01 -14.76 6.13
CA GLY A 55 -23.57 -14.94 6.36
C GLY A 55 -22.75 -13.66 6.17
N PHE A 56 -21.43 -13.74 6.36
CA PHE A 56 -20.53 -12.60 6.20
C PHE A 56 -20.24 -12.31 4.73
N SER A 57 -20.30 -11.02 4.38
CA SER A 57 -19.94 -10.57 3.03
C SER A 57 -18.43 -10.70 2.83
N PRO A 58 -17.95 -11.25 1.70
CA PRO A 58 -16.52 -11.37 1.45
C PRO A 58 -15.89 -9.99 1.31
N ARG A 59 -14.78 -9.77 2.01
CA ARG A 59 -14.03 -8.51 2.04
C ARG A 59 -12.53 -8.70 1.85
N HIS A 60 -12.13 -9.89 1.43
CA HIS A 60 -10.75 -10.16 1.11
C HIS A 60 -10.63 -11.18 -0.02
N ASP A 61 -9.50 -11.09 -0.70
CA ASP A 61 -8.93 -12.14 -1.53
C ASP A 61 -7.62 -12.60 -0.87
N ASP A 62 -7.23 -13.83 -1.16
CA ASP A 62 -6.04 -14.45 -0.59
C ASP A 62 -4.93 -14.57 -1.65
N ILE A 63 -3.68 -14.37 -1.21
CA ILE A 63 -2.48 -14.42 -2.04
C ILE A 63 -1.46 -15.34 -1.36
N LEU A 64 -1.11 -16.43 -2.02
CA LEU A 64 -0.04 -17.30 -1.54
C LEU A 64 1.31 -16.76 -1.99
N MET A 65 2.25 -16.60 -1.05
CA MET A 65 3.65 -16.33 -1.34
C MET A 65 4.49 -17.59 -1.09
N PHE A 66 5.12 -18.09 -2.15
CA PHE A 66 6.06 -19.19 -2.09
C PHE A 66 7.41 -18.78 -2.66
N THR A 67 8.47 -19.43 -2.21
CA THR A 67 9.84 -19.20 -2.64
C THR A 67 10.44 -20.48 -3.18
N LYS A 68 11.34 -20.38 -4.17
CA LYS A 68 11.95 -21.58 -4.76
C LYS A 68 12.89 -22.27 -3.78
N THR A 69 13.61 -21.49 -2.99
CA THR A 69 14.51 -21.96 -1.93
C THR A 69 14.31 -21.07 -0.69
N LYS A 70 14.96 -21.44 0.42
CA LYS A 70 14.96 -20.61 1.64
C LYS A 70 15.81 -19.34 1.51
N ASP A 71 16.71 -19.28 0.52
CA ASP A 71 17.52 -18.11 0.21
C ASP A 71 16.83 -17.33 -0.90
N PHE A 72 16.04 -16.32 -0.54
CA PHE A 72 15.22 -15.55 -1.49
C PHE A 72 15.39 -14.05 -1.29
N THR A 73 15.07 -13.27 -2.35
CA THR A 73 15.08 -11.81 -2.28
C THR A 73 13.90 -11.30 -1.44
N PHE A 74 14.19 -10.51 -0.40
CA PHE A 74 13.15 -9.82 0.39
C PHE A 74 13.58 -8.42 0.85
N ASN A 75 13.15 -7.39 0.14
CA ASN A 75 13.48 -5.99 0.41
C ASN A 75 12.48 -5.36 1.38
N LEU A 76 12.50 -5.77 2.65
CA LEU A 76 11.56 -5.29 3.66
C LEU A 76 11.51 -3.76 3.75
N ASP A 77 12.66 -3.10 3.67
CA ASP A 77 12.75 -1.65 3.80
C ASP A 77 11.99 -0.90 2.69
N ASP A 78 11.84 -1.50 1.51
CA ASP A 78 11.12 -0.90 0.37
C ASP A 78 9.59 -1.04 0.48
N ILE A 79 9.09 -1.80 1.47
CA ILE A 79 7.65 -2.05 1.66
C ILE A 79 7.16 -1.72 3.07
N ARG A 80 7.99 -1.05 3.88
CA ARG A 80 7.59 -0.64 5.23
C ARG A 80 6.39 0.30 5.19
N VAL A 81 5.66 0.32 6.30
CA VAL A 81 4.57 1.26 6.54
C VAL A 81 4.92 2.21 7.70
N PRO A 82 4.54 3.49 7.62
CA PRO A 82 4.75 4.45 8.70
C PRO A 82 4.18 3.98 10.05
N GLN A 83 4.92 4.24 11.13
CA GLN A 83 4.44 3.96 12.48
C GLN A 83 3.42 5.02 12.91
N LYS A 84 2.52 4.64 13.84
CA LYS A 84 1.58 5.58 14.45
C LYS A 84 2.24 6.59 15.38
N TYR A 85 3.31 6.15 16.03
CA TYR A 85 4.09 6.95 16.96
C TYR A 85 5.58 6.81 16.59
N TYR A 86 6.29 7.92 16.65
CA TYR A 86 7.73 8.05 16.53
C TYR A 86 8.41 7.29 17.67
N ARG A 87 9.34 6.41 17.32
CA ARG A 87 10.16 5.68 18.30
C ARG A 87 11.59 5.66 17.82
N GLU A 88 12.44 6.44 18.48
CA GLU A 88 13.86 6.59 18.13
C GLU A 88 14.63 5.25 18.11
N ARG A 89 14.24 4.31 18.98
CA ARG A 89 14.84 2.96 19.03
C ARG A 89 14.41 2.04 17.88
N ASN A 90 13.35 2.39 17.14
CA ASN A 90 12.86 1.60 16.03
C ASN A 90 13.51 2.05 14.72
N ASN A 91 13.49 1.18 13.70
CA ASN A 91 13.81 1.60 12.34
C ASN A 91 12.87 2.75 11.96
N MET A 92 13.46 3.93 11.83
CA MET A 92 12.74 5.17 11.53
C MET A 92 12.03 5.14 10.18
N ARG A 93 12.38 4.19 9.31
CA ARG A 93 11.73 3.93 8.02
C ARG A 93 10.39 3.18 8.15
N GLY A 94 9.96 2.80 9.35
CA GLY A 94 8.61 2.25 9.57
C GLY A 94 8.57 0.79 10.02
N ALA A 95 7.36 0.24 10.10
CA ALA A 95 7.07 -1.13 10.49
C ALA A 95 6.96 -2.08 9.28
N ASN A 96 7.12 -3.38 9.51
CA ASN A 96 6.74 -4.40 8.54
C ASN A 96 5.21 -4.27 8.27
N PRO A 97 4.74 -4.32 7.01
CA PRO A 97 3.32 -4.19 6.70
C PRO A 97 2.43 -5.32 7.26
N GLY A 98 3.03 -6.44 7.68
CA GLY A 98 2.32 -7.67 8.03
C GLY A 98 1.87 -8.43 6.78
N ASP A 99 1.01 -9.41 6.96
CA ASP A 99 0.39 -10.23 5.91
C ASP A 99 -1.07 -9.85 5.63
N VAL A 100 -1.66 -8.92 6.39
CA VAL A 100 -2.97 -8.31 6.08
C VAL A 100 -2.77 -6.96 5.43
N TRP A 101 -3.08 -6.87 4.15
CA TRP A 101 -2.86 -5.68 3.33
C TRP A 101 -4.18 -5.04 2.94
N GLU A 102 -4.28 -3.74 3.15
CA GLU A 102 -5.46 -2.97 2.76
C GLU A 102 -5.15 -2.21 1.47
N PHE A 103 -5.86 -2.57 0.40
CA PHE A 103 -5.81 -1.85 -0.87
C PHE A 103 -7.21 -1.80 -1.46
N SER A 104 -7.63 -0.65 -1.95
CA SER A 104 -8.91 -0.50 -2.64
C SER A 104 -8.90 -1.21 -3.99
N HIS A 105 -10.06 -1.73 -4.39
CA HIS A 105 -10.29 -2.12 -5.78
C HIS A 105 -10.16 -0.92 -6.72
N VAL A 106 -9.84 -1.19 -7.99
CA VAL A 106 -9.86 -0.16 -9.03
C VAL A 106 -11.30 0.27 -9.28
N HIS A 107 -11.66 1.44 -8.75
CA HIS A 107 -13.01 1.99 -8.87
C HIS A 107 -13.37 2.32 -10.32
N TYR A 108 -14.66 2.37 -10.67
CA TYR A 108 -15.11 2.56 -12.05
C TYR A 108 -14.68 3.92 -12.65
N CYS A 109 -14.58 4.96 -11.82
CA CYS A 109 -14.14 6.30 -12.24
C CYS A 109 -12.63 6.52 -12.10
N ASN A 110 -11.86 5.50 -11.71
CA ASN A 110 -10.42 5.64 -11.58
C ASN A 110 -9.79 5.87 -12.98
N TYR A 111 -8.94 6.88 -13.10
CA TYR A 111 -8.29 7.26 -14.36
C TYR A 111 -7.46 6.11 -14.97
N ASN A 112 -6.81 5.31 -14.14
CA ASN A 112 -5.99 4.18 -14.57
C ASN A 112 -6.81 2.91 -14.88
N ARG A 113 -8.14 2.95 -14.74
CA ARG A 113 -9.01 1.81 -15.05
C ARG A 113 -8.96 1.48 -16.54
N GLN A 114 -8.77 0.20 -16.83
CA GLN A 114 -8.88 -0.37 -18.17
C GLN A 114 -10.19 -1.13 -18.33
N ASN A 115 -10.55 -1.45 -19.57
CA ASN A 115 -11.74 -2.25 -19.88
C ASN A 115 -11.54 -3.75 -19.58
N HIS A 116 -11.14 -4.07 -18.36
CA HIS A 116 -10.90 -5.43 -17.90
C HIS A 116 -11.68 -5.68 -16.60
N PRO A 117 -12.47 -6.77 -16.51
CA PRO A 117 -13.42 -6.97 -15.40
C PRO A 117 -12.73 -7.14 -14.04
N THR A 118 -11.53 -7.70 -14.02
CA THR A 118 -10.81 -8.09 -12.80
C THR A 118 -9.42 -7.47 -12.70
N GLN A 119 -9.26 -6.24 -13.21
CA GLN A 119 -8.00 -5.47 -13.07
C GLN A 119 -7.56 -5.44 -11.61
N LYS A 120 -6.33 -5.89 -11.36
CA LYS A 120 -5.71 -5.80 -10.03
C LYS A 120 -5.16 -4.39 -9.79
N PRO A 121 -5.22 -3.89 -8.54
CA PRO A 121 -4.70 -2.57 -8.21
C PRO A 121 -3.17 -2.51 -8.34
N GLU A 122 -2.65 -1.39 -8.85
CA GLU A 122 -1.23 -1.16 -9.07
C GLU A 122 -0.43 -1.11 -7.76
N GLY A 123 -0.92 -0.46 -6.69
CA GLY A 123 -0.20 -0.40 -5.41
C GLY A 123 -0.05 -1.76 -4.72
N LEU A 124 -1.02 -2.66 -4.92
CA LEU A 124 -0.92 -4.04 -4.45
C LEU A 124 0.22 -4.79 -5.17
N MET A 125 0.30 -4.63 -6.49
CA MET A 125 1.37 -5.22 -7.30
C MET A 125 2.73 -4.60 -7.00
N GLU A 126 2.77 -3.28 -6.77
CA GLU A 126 3.96 -2.53 -6.37
C GLU A 126 4.60 -3.14 -5.13
N ARG A 127 3.83 -3.38 -4.07
CA ARG A 127 4.33 -3.99 -2.83
C ARG A 127 4.99 -5.34 -3.10
N MET A 128 4.35 -6.23 -3.87
CA MET A 128 4.91 -7.55 -4.15
C MET A 128 6.20 -7.47 -4.98
N ILE A 129 6.24 -6.58 -5.99
CA ILE A 129 7.41 -6.41 -6.86
C ILE A 129 8.57 -5.79 -6.09
N LEU A 130 8.33 -4.77 -5.26
CA LEU A 130 9.36 -4.16 -4.42
C LEU A 130 9.92 -5.18 -3.41
N ALA A 131 9.04 -5.93 -2.74
CA ALA A 131 9.43 -6.93 -1.76
C ALA A 131 10.35 -8.00 -2.36
N SER A 132 10.01 -8.54 -3.53
CA SER A 132 10.63 -9.77 -4.05
C SER A 132 11.52 -9.57 -5.28
N SER A 133 11.91 -8.34 -5.61
CA SER A 133 12.77 -8.09 -6.77
C SER A 133 13.63 -6.83 -6.62
N SER A 134 14.76 -6.80 -7.31
CA SER A 134 15.63 -5.62 -7.41
C SER A 134 15.42 -4.91 -8.75
N LYS A 135 15.98 -3.69 -8.90
CA LYS A 135 16.00 -3.01 -10.20
C LYS A 135 16.70 -3.90 -11.24
N GLY A 136 16.14 -3.94 -12.45
CA GLY A 136 16.62 -4.81 -13.54
C GLY A 136 16.23 -6.29 -13.39
N SER A 137 15.63 -6.73 -12.28
CA SER A 137 15.09 -8.08 -12.15
C SER A 137 13.96 -8.34 -13.16
N LEU A 138 13.85 -9.60 -13.59
CA LEU A 138 12.77 -10.08 -14.44
C LEU A 138 11.54 -10.42 -13.60
N VAL A 139 10.37 -9.92 -14.00
CA VAL A 139 9.07 -10.27 -13.44
C VAL A 139 8.22 -10.89 -14.54
N LEU A 140 7.72 -12.09 -14.31
CA LEU A 140 6.86 -12.83 -15.24
C LEU A 140 5.42 -12.83 -14.75
N ASP A 141 4.50 -12.43 -15.62
CA ASP A 141 3.06 -12.60 -15.42
C ASP A 141 2.49 -13.50 -16.54
N PRO A 142 2.18 -14.77 -16.25
CA PRO A 142 1.64 -15.67 -17.26
C PRO A 142 0.15 -15.43 -17.59
N PHE A 143 -0.53 -14.55 -16.85
CA PHE A 143 -1.96 -14.23 -17.01
C PHE A 143 -2.17 -12.71 -16.91
N LEU A 144 -1.55 -11.98 -17.85
CA LEU A 144 -1.34 -10.55 -17.75
C LEU A 144 -2.62 -9.70 -17.65
N GLY A 145 -3.70 -10.11 -18.33
CA GLY A 145 -4.97 -9.41 -18.38
C GLY A 145 -4.82 -7.95 -18.80
N SER A 146 -5.16 -7.03 -17.90
CA SER A 146 -5.11 -5.57 -18.12
C SER A 146 -3.70 -4.94 -18.16
N GLY A 147 -2.64 -5.73 -17.97
CA GLY A 147 -1.27 -5.21 -18.04
C GLY A 147 -0.73 -4.59 -16.76
N THR A 148 -1.42 -4.72 -15.61
CA THR A 148 -1.02 -4.09 -14.33
C THR A 148 0.41 -4.44 -13.94
N THR A 149 0.80 -5.72 -14.02
CA THR A 149 2.15 -6.17 -13.64
C THR A 149 3.24 -5.47 -14.46
N LEU A 150 3.06 -5.40 -15.79
CA LEU A 150 4.02 -4.72 -16.66
C LEU A 150 4.05 -3.22 -16.44
N ARG A 151 2.89 -2.61 -16.19
CA ARG A 151 2.80 -1.17 -15.89
C ARG A 151 3.59 -0.83 -14.63
N VAL A 152 3.46 -1.63 -13.58
CA VAL A 152 4.23 -1.44 -12.34
C VAL A 152 5.72 -1.71 -12.56
N CYS A 153 6.08 -2.75 -13.32
CA CYS A 153 7.48 -3.03 -13.65
C CYS A 153 8.15 -1.87 -14.38
N GLN A 154 7.45 -1.25 -15.33
CA GLN A 154 7.93 -0.07 -16.07
C GLN A 154 8.33 1.06 -15.12
N GLN A 155 7.51 1.37 -14.12
CA GLN A 155 7.77 2.47 -13.18
C GLN A 155 8.83 2.12 -12.13
N LEU A 156 8.88 0.84 -11.75
CA LEU A 156 9.85 0.35 -10.77
C LEU A 156 11.20 -0.02 -11.41
N ASN A 157 11.40 0.15 -12.71
CA ASN A 157 12.63 -0.25 -13.42
C ASN A 157 12.92 -1.75 -13.29
N ARG A 158 11.90 -2.59 -13.47
CA ARG A 158 12.02 -4.05 -13.60
C ARG A 158 11.74 -4.44 -15.05
N VAL A 159 12.33 -5.55 -15.50
CA VAL A 159 12.01 -6.11 -16.82
C VAL A 159 10.76 -6.96 -16.66
N GLY A 160 9.65 -6.52 -17.26
CA GLY A 160 8.39 -7.27 -17.21
C GLY A 160 8.20 -8.13 -18.47
N VAL A 161 7.80 -9.39 -18.29
CA VAL A 161 7.31 -10.26 -19.37
C VAL A 161 5.90 -10.70 -19.03
N GLY A 162 4.96 -10.46 -19.93
CA GLY A 162 3.55 -10.81 -19.75
C GLY A 162 3.06 -11.72 -20.86
N ILE A 163 2.26 -12.72 -20.52
CA ILE A 163 1.58 -13.60 -21.46
C ILE A 163 0.08 -13.35 -21.33
N GLU A 164 -0.58 -13.16 -22.47
CA GLU A 164 -2.03 -12.99 -22.54
C GLU A 164 -2.56 -13.67 -23.78
N LEU A 165 -3.64 -14.44 -23.62
CA LEU A 165 -4.26 -15.20 -24.69
C LEU A 165 -5.22 -14.32 -25.50
N ASN A 166 -5.93 -13.41 -24.84
CA ASN A 166 -6.92 -12.57 -25.50
C ASN A 166 -6.23 -11.41 -26.26
N PRO A 167 -6.36 -11.33 -27.59
CA PRO A 167 -5.73 -10.28 -28.39
C PRO A 167 -6.21 -8.87 -28.03
N ASP A 168 -7.44 -8.70 -27.56
CA ASP A 168 -7.96 -7.40 -27.12
C ASP A 168 -7.27 -6.93 -25.84
N TYR A 169 -6.98 -7.84 -24.91
CA TYR A 169 -6.24 -7.55 -23.69
C TYR A 169 -4.76 -7.28 -23.96
N VAL A 170 -4.17 -7.97 -24.95
CA VAL A 170 -2.83 -7.64 -25.45
C VAL A 170 -2.79 -6.21 -26.01
N LYS A 171 -3.76 -5.85 -26.86
CA LYS A 171 -3.86 -4.49 -27.44
C LYS A 171 -4.01 -3.44 -26.34
N MET A 172 -4.96 -3.64 -25.42
CA MET A 172 -5.19 -2.76 -24.27
C MET A 172 -3.94 -2.60 -23.39
N SER A 173 -3.23 -3.69 -23.10
CA SER A 173 -2.00 -3.65 -22.32
C SER A 173 -0.90 -2.85 -23.03
N LYS A 174 -0.74 -3.02 -24.35
CA LYS A 174 0.22 -2.24 -25.14
C LYS A 174 -0.10 -0.74 -25.13
N GLU A 175 -1.36 -0.39 -25.35
CA GLU A 175 -1.83 1.00 -25.30
C GLU A 175 -1.61 1.61 -23.91
N ARG A 176 -1.94 0.87 -22.84
CA ARG A 176 -1.71 1.29 -21.45
C ARG A 176 -0.23 1.60 -21.18
N LEU A 177 0.69 0.76 -21.67
CA LEU A 177 2.13 0.93 -21.45
C LEU A 177 2.72 2.13 -22.21
N GLN A 178 2.05 2.62 -23.24
CA GLN A 178 2.44 3.82 -23.99
C GLN A 178 1.93 5.12 -23.36
N LYS A 179 0.93 5.05 -22.47
CA LYS A 179 0.40 6.22 -21.78
C LYS A 179 1.38 6.74 -20.72
N GLU A 180 1.38 8.06 -20.54
CA GLU A 180 2.11 8.73 -19.49
C GLU A 180 1.75 8.16 -18.11
N PHE A 181 2.72 8.13 -17.20
CA PHE A 181 2.51 7.70 -15.82
C PHE A 181 2.12 8.90 -14.96
N VAL A 182 0.97 8.77 -14.29
CA VAL A 182 0.35 9.81 -13.45
C VAL A 182 0.22 9.36 -11.98
N GLY A 183 0.97 8.33 -11.60
CA GLY A 183 0.86 7.66 -10.31
C GLY A 183 0.07 6.34 -10.34
N PHE A 184 0.20 5.57 -9.26
CA PHE A 184 -0.48 4.29 -9.08
C PHE A 184 -1.95 4.46 -8.67
N ASP A 185 -2.79 3.50 -9.07
CA ASP A 185 -4.25 3.55 -8.89
C ASP A 185 -4.76 3.31 -7.46
N SER A 186 -3.88 2.90 -6.54
CA SER A 186 -4.20 2.46 -5.19
C SER A 186 -2.98 2.57 -4.28
N ILE A 187 -3.21 2.77 -2.99
CA ILE A 187 -2.18 2.87 -1.95
C ILE A 187 -2.65 2.13 -0.68
N ASP A 188 -1.71 1.68 0.15
CA ASP A 188 -2.03 1.24 1.51
C ASP A 188 -2.30 2.49 2.36
N PRO A 189 -3.49 2.63 2.98
CA PRO A 189 -3.84 3.83 3.74
C PRO A 189 -2.86 4.17 4.87
N ARG A 190 -2.08 3.19 5.35
CA ARG A 190 -1.06 3.42 6.37
C ARG A 190 0.13 4.23 5.86
N MET A 191 0.39 4.25 4.54
CA MET A 191 1.48 5.01 3.91
C MET A 191 1.27 6.52 4.00
N GLU A 192 0.02 6.97 4.13
CA GLU A 192 -0.36 8.38 4.29
C GLU A 192 -0.26 8.86 5.75
N ARG A 193 0.08 7.95 6.68
CA ARG A 193 0.06 8.26 8.10
C ARG A 193 1.23 9.18 8.50
N VAL A 194 0.89 10.29 9.14
CA VAL A 194 1.84 11.15 9.87
C VAL A 194 1.95 10.66 11.31
N PRO A 195 3.16 10.38 11.85
CA PRO A 195 3.31 10.06 13.28
C PRO A 195 2.87 11.22 14.18
N LEU A 196 2.19 10.90 15.30
CA LEU A 196 1.47 11.89 16.14
C LEU A 196 2.34 12.65 17.16
N ASP A 197 3.59 12.25 17.34
CA ASP A 197 4.48 12.68 18.43
C ASP A 197 5.83 13.21 17.94
N LEU A 198 5.89 13.69 16.69
CA LEU A 198 7.03 14.40 16.09
C LEU A 198 7.13 15.86 16.61
N ARG A 199 7.30 16.02 17.93
CA ARG A 199 7.30 17.33 18.58
C ARG A 199 8.55 18.15 18.26
N ASN A 200 9.71 17.49 18.20
CA ASN A 200 10.97 18.14 17.87
C ASN A 200 10.96 18.56 16.39
N GLU A 201 11.11 19.87 16.13
CA GLU A 201 10.96 20.43 14.79
C GLU A 201 12.02 19.94 13.80
N SER A 202 13.29 19.84 14.21
CA SER A 202 14.36 19.38 13.32
C SER A 202 14.17 17.91 12.94
N ILE A 203 13.77 17.07 13.90
CA ILE A 203 13.46 15.65 13.65
C ILE A 203 12.22 15.55 12.76
N ARG A 204 11.17 16.34 13.04
CA ARG A 204 9.94 16.36 12.26
C ARG A 204 10.22 16.70 10.79
N LYS A 205 10.89 17.83 10.52
CA LYS A 205 11.23 18.25 9.15
C LYS A 205 12.03 17.17 8.43
N ALA A 206 13.07 16.62 9.06
CA ALA A 206 13.88 15.56 8.46
C ALA A 206 13.09 14.26 8.20
N TYR A 207 12.16 13.88 9.09
CA TYR A 207 11.31 12.71 8.91
C TYR A 207 10.30 12.92 7.77
N LEU A 208 9.62 14.07 7.73
CA LEU A 208 8.57 14.34 6.74
C LEU A 208 9.12 14.38 5.30
N GLU A 209 10.31 14.95 5.10
CA GLU A 209 10.99 14.91 3.80
C GLU A 209 11.33 13.47 3.38
N LYS A 210 11.85 12.69 4.32
CA LYS A 210 12.14 11.26 4.07
C LYS A 210 10.87 10.44 3.85
N HIS A 211 9.77 10.76 4.53
CA HIS A 211 8.48 10.07 4.40
C HIS A 211 7.97 10.14 2.97
N LYS A 212 8.00 11.32 2.35
CA LYS A 212 7.61 11.53 0.96
C LYS A 212 8.40 10.59 0.03
N HIS A 213 9.70 10.50 0.24
CA HIS A 213 10.58 9.63 -0.55
C HIS A 213 10.34 8.13 -0.29
N TRP A 214 10.15 7.73 0.97
CA TRP A 214 10.03 6.33 1.36
C TRP A 214 8.68 5.72 1.01
N PHE A 215 7.59 6.46 1.16
CA PHE A 215 6.25 5.89 1.09
C PHE A 215 5.38 6.47 -0.02
N LEU A 216 5.64 7.70 -0.50
CA LEU A 216 4.71 8.37 -1.43
C LEU A 216 5.26 8.49 -2.85
N ARG A 217 6.38 7.81 -3.13
CA ARG A 217 6.97 7.77 -4.48
C ARG A 217 6.02 7.04 -5.43
N GLY A 218 5.58 7.71 -6.49
CA GLY A 218 4.62 7.15 -7.45
C GLY A 218 3.16 7.21 -6.98
N HIS A 219 2.88 7.91 -5.86
CA HIS A 219 1.55 8.10 -5.29
C HIS A 219 1.24 9.60 -5.14
N GLU A 220 1.23 10.31 -6.27
CA GLU A 220 1.10 11.79 -6.31
C GLU A 220 -0.18 12.30 -5.63
N ASN A 221 -1.30 11.58 -5.80
CA ASN A 221 -2.56 11.92 -5.13
C ASN A 221 -2.42 11.90 -3.60
N ALA A 222 -1.75 10.88 -3.06
CA ALA A 222 -1.54 10.69 -1.62
C ALA A 222 -0.60 11.74 -1.01
N LEU A 223 0.27 12.36 -1.82
CA LEU A 223 1.15 13.44 -1.37
C LEU A 223 0.33 14.64 -0.87
N SER A 224 -0.72 15.01 -1.60
CA SER A 224 -1.57 16.14 -1.25
C SER A 224 -2.35 15.93 0.05
N ASP A 225 -2.87 14.71 0.27
CA ASP A 225 -3.60 14.37 1.49
C ASP A 225 -2.66 14.20 2.70
N PHE A 226 -1.44 13.71 2.46
CA PHE A 226 -0.38 13.68 3.46
C PHE A 226 0.00 15.09 3.92
N GLU A 227 0.26 16.02 3.00
CA GLU A 227 0.60 17.41 3.32
C GLU A 227 -0.51 18.12 4.11
N ARG A 228 -1.77 17.90 3.73
CA ARG A 228 -2.93 18.40 4.51
C ARG A 228 -2.96 17.83 5.92
N SER A 229 -2.65 16.54 6.08
CA SER A 229 -2.59 15.88 7.39
C SER A 229 -1.44 16.40 8.24
N VAL A 230 -0.29 16.71 7.62
CA VAL A 230 0.85 17.34 8.29
C VAL A 230 0.47 18.72 8.82
N GLU A 231 -0.11 19.59 7.99
CA GLU A 231 -0.55 20.94 8.39
C GLU A 231 -1.58 20.88 9.53
N ALA A 232 -2.50 19.91 9.48
CA ALA A 232 -3.51 19.74 10.52
C ALA A 232 -2.93 19.34 11.89
N LEU A 233 -1.85 18.55 11.91
CA LEU A 233 -1.20 18.05 13.13
C LEU A 233 -0.11 18.99 13.64
N TYR A 234 0.61 19.65 12.75
CA TYR A 234 1.79 20.48 13.03
C TYR A 234 1.72 21.81 12.27
N PRO A 235 0.74 22.68 12.58
CA PRO A 235 0.56 23.93 11.86
C PRO A 235 1.76 24.88 12.10
N ASP A 236 2.16 25.63 11.07
CA ASP A 236 3.25 26.61 11.16
C ASP A 236 2.92 27.77 12.12
N LYS A 237 1.63 28.06 12.31
CA LYS A 237 1.13 29.00 13.32
C LYS A 237 0.33 28.23 14.38
N PRO A 238 0.58 28.44 15.68
CA PRO A 238 -0.27 27.86 16.71
C PRO A 238 -1.71 28.32 16.47
N LYS A 239 -2.67 27.38 16.44
CA LYS A 239 -4.09 27.74 16.48
C LYS A 239 -4.33 28.53 17.75
N GLU A 240 -4.98 29.69 17.64
CA GLU A 240 -5.51 30.36 18.82
C GLU A 240 -6.42 29.38 19.57
N PRO A 241 -6.25 29.22 20.89
CA PRO A 241 -7.08 28.31 21.65
C PRO A 241 -8.54 28.75 21.55
N THR A 242 -9.37 27.91 20.91
CA THR A 242 -10.82 28.14 20.80
C THR A 242 -11.57 27.98 22.12
N GLN A 243 -10.90 27.46 23.16
CA GLN A 243 -11.39 27.44 24.52
C GLN A 243 -10.47 28.24 25.42
N MET A 244 -11.03 29.23 26.12
CA MET A 244 -10.37 29.82 27.28
C MET A 244 -9.96 28.70 28.24
N THR A 245 -8.69 28.73 28.61
CA THR A 245 -8.13 27.88 29.65
C THR A 245 -8.88 28.08 30.97
N LEU A 246 -8.84 27.08 31.86
CA LEU A 246 -9.44 27.17 33.19
C LEU A 246 -8.94 28.39 33.99
N LEU A 247 -7.71 28.83 33.73
CA LEU A 247 -7.10 30.03 34.32
C LEU A 247 -7.76 31.31 33.79
N GLU A 248 -7.90 31.44 32.47
CA GLU A 248 -8.56 32.58 31.84
C GLU A 248 -10.04 32.68 32.23
N LYS A 249 -10.74 31.53 32.34
CA LYS A 249 -12.11 31.48 32.86
C LYS A 249 -12.20 31.93 34.31
N LYS A 250 -11.22 31.56 35.14
CA LYS A 250 -11.17 31.94 36.56
C LYS A 250 -10.86 33.43 36.74
N GLU A 251 -10.01 34.00 35.90
CA GLU A 251 -9.71 35.42 35.90
C GLU A 251 -10.92 36.26 35.47
N GLN A 252 -11.61 35.90 34.38
CA GLN A 252 -12.86 36.55 33.99
C GLN A 252 -13.95 36.48 35.07
N TYR A 253 -14.07 35.34 35.76
CA TYR A 253 -15.03 35.20 36.86
C TYR A 253 -14.73 36.16 38.02
N LYS A 254 -13.45 36.39 38.34
CA LYS A 254 -13.05 37.40 39.33
C LYS A 254 -13.36 38.81 38.85
N THR A 255 -13.05 39.13 37.59
CA THR A 255 -13.32 40.46 37.03
C THR A 255 -14.83 40.77 36.97
N GLN A 256 -15.68 39.76 36.79
CA GLN A 256 -17.14 39.91 36.83
C GLN A 256 -17.70 40.06 38.24
N GLN A 257 -17.05 39.51 39.27
CA GLN A 257 -17.47 39.68 40.67
C GLN A 257 -17.05 41.04 41.25
N ASP A 258 -15.95 41.62 40.76
CA ASP A 258 -15.45 42.93 41.21
C ASP A 258 -16.08 44.12 40.48
N ALA A 259 -17.02 43.88 39.54
CA ALA A 259 -17.73 44.93 38.84
C ALA A 259 -18.71 45.65 39.80
N PRO A 260 -18.58 46.96 40.03
CA PRO A 260 -19.49 47.68 40.92
C PRO A 260 -20.92 47.61 40.37
N ALA A 261 -21.87 47.23 41.23
CA ALA A 261 -23.28 47.22 40.88
C ALA A 261 -23.69 48.63 40.42
N ALA A 262 -24.05 48.76 39.14
CA ALA A 262 -24.54 50.01 38.58
C ALA A 262 -25.80 50.43 39.36
N ARG A 263 -25.73 51.61 39.99
CA ARG A 263 -26.85 52.27 40.68
C ARG A 263 -27.78 52.93 39.68
#